data_AF-A0A8D2ZV84-F1
#
_entry.id   AF-A0A8D2ZV84-F1
#
_cell.length_a   1.000
_cell.length_b   1.000
_cell.length_c   1.000
_cell.angle_alpha   90.00
_cell.angle_beta   90.00
_cell.angle_gamma   90.00
#
_symmetry.space_group_name_H-M   'P 1'
#
loop_
_entity.id
_entity.type
_entity.pdbx_description
1 polymer ?
#
loop_
_entity_poly.entity_id
_entity_poly.type
_entity_poly.pdbx_seq_one_letter_code
_entity_poly.pdbx_strand_id
1 'polypeptide(L)'
;ATKRNWIPASKHAVTVSFFYDANRNVYRIISVGGTKAIINCTVTPSMTFTKTSQKFGQWADSRANTVYGLGFATEQQLHQFSDKFKEVKDAARLAREKSQDKELANTALTIAAPQDLSDELQSPPVMCVNGPEDKLFRSQSADITLSSEKERIKKMLSEGSICEMNLEAELFTLQDSNTKLVAALHEANANVEQWKKQLAAYQGETERLREQLVELEAHGGQGPSDLLKDELTQSLEELEALLKAKDEEIHILQSKKAEYHEMEHDRDEAMHRLRVGVSLSQRCGVLTQIMDAFVE
;
A
#
# COMPACT_ATOMS: atom_id res chain seq x y z
N ALA A 1 -8.60 7.74 -37.93
CA ALA A 1 -9.15 8.78 -37.03
C ALA A 1 -9.38 8.16 -35.65
N THR A 2 -8.60 8.54 -34.64
CA THR A 2 -8.85 8.12 -33.25
C THR A 2 -10.15 8.74 -32.76
N LYS A 3 -11.04 7.92 -32.18
CA LYS A 3 -12.32 8.39 -31.63
C LYS A 3 -12.03 9.43 -30.53
N ARG A 4 -12.51 10.66 -30.68
CA ARG A 4 -12.26 11.78 -29.74
C ARG A 4 -13.01 11.66 -28.40
N ASN A 5 -13.75 10.58 -28.16
CA ASN A 5 -14.67 10.47 -27.03
C ASN A 5 -14.20 9.37 -26.06
N TRP A 6 -14.18 9.70 -24.76
CA TRP A 6 -13.94 8.73 -23.69
C TRP A 6 -15.16 7.83 -23.48
N ILE A 7 -14.94 6.53 -23.41
CA ILE A 7 -15.99 5.52 -23.16
C ILE A 7 -15.78 4.96 -21.75
N PRO A 8 -16.77 5.07 -20.84
CA PRO A 8 -16.65 4.49 -19.50
C PRO A 8 -16.50 2.96 -19.55
N ALA A 9 -15.40 2.44 -19.02
CA ALA A 9 -15.16 1.00 -18.92
C ALA A 9 -15.81 0.37 -17.66
N SER A 10 -16.09 1.17 -16.63
CA SER A 10 -16.81 0.76 -15.41
C SER A 10 -17.88 1.79 -15.05
N LYS A 11 -18.98 1.33 -14.44
CA LYS A 11 -20.05 2.21 -13.91
C LYS A 11 -19.68 2.82 -12.56
N HIS A 12 -18.85 2.13 -11.78
CA HIS A 12 -18.40 2.54 -10.45
C HIS A 12 -16.87 2.59 -10.41
N ALA A 13 -16.33 3.19 -9.34
CA ALA A 13 -14.91 3.12 -9.06
C ALA A 13 -14.47 1.66 -8.88
N VAL A 14 -13.28 1.34 -9.36
CA VAL A 14 -12.69 -0.01 -9.35
C VAL A 14 -11.23 0.10 -8.91
N THR A 15 -10.72 -0.97 -8.32
CA THR A 15 -9.31 -1.05 -7.95
C THR A 15 -8.45 -1.16 -9.21
N VAL A 16 -7.38 -0.36 -9.25
CA VAL A 16 -6.34 -0.43 -10.28
C VAL A 16 -5.02 -0.66 -9.56
N SER A 17 -4.28 -1.70 -9.97
CA SER A 17 -3.07 -2.12 -9.27
C SER A 17 -1.94 -2.41 -10.25
N PHE A 18 -0.71 -2.20 -9.78
CA PHE A 18 0.50 -2.61 -10.48
C PHE A 18 0.92 -4.00 -9.97
N PHE A 19 1.19 -4.91 -10.88
CA PHE A 19 1.64 -6.28 -10.60
C PHE A 19 2.95 -6.55 -11.32
N TYR A 20 3.81 -7.35 -10.68
CA TYR A 20 4.97 -7.95 -11.35
C TYR A 20 4.67 -9.41 -11.67
N ASP A 21 4.70 -9.76 -12.95
CA ASP A 21 4.53 -11.12 -13.45
C ASP A 21 5.91 -11.76 -13.56
N ALA A 22 6.31 -12.51 -12.52
CA ALA A 22 7.63 -13.12 -12.43
C ALA A 22 7.89 -14.15 -13.55
N ASN A 23 6.85 -14.84 -14.02
CA ASN A 23 6.98 -15.85 -15.09
C ASN A 23 7.34 -15.20 -16.42
N ARG A 24 6.85 -13.98 -16.66
CA ARG A 24 7.11 -13.22 -17.88
C ARG A 24 8.16 -12.14 -17.71
N ASN A 25 8.65 -11.94 -16.49
CA ASN A 25 9.54 -10.85 -16.10
C ASN A 25 9.06 -9.47 -16.58
N VAL A 26 7.76 -9.17 -16.40
CA VAL A 26 7.16 -7.89 -16.82
C VAL A 26 6.27 -7.29 -15.74
N TYR A 27 6.15 -5.97 -15.75
CA TYR A 27 5.20 -5.25 -14.91
C TYR A 27 3.89 -4.98 -15.66
N ARG A 28 2.76 -5.04 -14.97
CA ARG A 28 1.43 -4.90 -15.55
C ARG A 28 0.55 -3.99 -14.70
N ILE A 29 -0.31 -3.23 -15.35
CA ILE A 29 -1.44 -2.53 -14.72
C ILE A 29 -2.67 -3.39 -14.94
N ILE A 30 -3.31 -3.80 -13.84
CA ILE A 30 -4.48 -4.67 -13.86
C ILE A 30 -5.62 -4.00 -13.11
N SER A 31 -6.81 -4.06 -13.71
CA SER A 31 -8.06 -3.72 -13.06
C SER A 31 -9.15 -4.68 -13.51
N VAL A 32 -9.98 -5.12 -12.58
CA VAL A 32 -11.05 -6.09 -12.79
C VAL A 32 -12.37 -5.45 -12.39
N GLY A 33 -13.33 -5.44 -13.32
CA GLY A 33 -14.72 -5.01 -13.08
C GLY A 33 -15.64 -6.22 -13.08
N GLY A 34 -16.14 -6.62 -11.91
CA GLY A 34 -16.89 -7.86 -11.76
C GLY A 34 -16.01 -9.08 -12.07
N THR A 35 -16.40 -9.89 -13.06
CA THR A 35 -15.63 -11.07 -13.50
C THR A 35 -14.74 -10.81 -14.73
N LYS A 36 -14.67 -9.57 -15.22
CA LYS A 36 -13.94 -9.21 -16.45
C LYS A 36 -12.75 -8.31 -16.15
N ALA A 37 -11.59 -8.67 -16.69
CA ALA A 37 -10.44 -7.77 -16.71
C ALA A 37 -10.73 -6.60 -17.65
N ILE A 38 -10.77 -5.39 -17.12
CA ILE A 38 -11.03 -4.15 -17.87
C ILE A 38 -9.74 -3.43 -18.25
N ILE A 39 -8.68 -3.60 -17.45
CA ILE A 39 -7.32 -3.14 -17.76
C ILE A 39 -6.40 -4.33 -17.61
N ASN A 40 -5.59 -4.57 -18.63
CA ASN A 40 -4.55 -5.59 -18.62
C ASN A 40 -3.35 -5.13 -19.46
N CYS A 41 -2.74 -4.03 -19.03
CA CYS A 41 -1.69 -3.33 -19.76
C CYS A 41 -0.32 -3.81 -19.28
N THR A 42 0.58 -4.19 -20.17
CA THR A 42 1.99 -4.45 -19.82
C THR A 42 2.77 -3.14 -19.91
N VAL A 43 3.44 -2.74 -18.84
CA VAL A 43 4.17 -1.47 -18.78
C VAL A 43 5.46 -1.59 -19.58
N THR A 44 5.66 -0.72 -20.57
CA THR A 44 6.91 -0.64 -21.35
C THR A 44 7.69 0.64 -21.03
N PRO A 45 9.02 0.66 -21.21
CA PRO A 45 9.84 1.86 -20.94
C PRO A 45 9.46 3.09 -21.78
N SER A 46 8.82 2.88 -22.93
CA SER A 46 8.35 3.92 -23.83
C SER A 46 6.97 4.50 -23.47
N MET A 47 6.25 3.88 -22.54
CA MET A 47 4.95 4.38 -22.12
C MET A 47 5.07 5.68 -21.32
N THR A 48 4.08 6.55 -21.47
CA THR A 48 3.97 7.80 -20.74
C THR A 48 2.57 7.95 -20.18
N PHE A 49 2.49 8.26 -18.88
CA PHE A 49 1.26 8.67 -18.23
C PHE A 49 1.17 10.20 -18.27
N THR A 50 0.13 10.73 -18.89
CA THR A 50 -0.11 12.16 -19.07
C THR A 50 -1.30 12.60 -18.24
N LYS A 51 -1.09 13.54 -17.31
CA LYS A 51 -2.15 14.20 -16.56
C LYS A 51 -2.84 15.20 -17.49
N THR A 52 -4.16 15.10 -17.68
CA THR A 52 -4.93 15.99 -18.57
C THR A 52 -5.98 16.81 -17.84
N SER A 53 -6.18 16.57 -16.55
CA SER A 53 -6.90 17.48 -15.64
C SER A 53 -6.40 17.31 -14.19
N GLN A 54 -6.98 18.05 -13.25
CA GLN A 54 -6.64 17.96 -11.82
C GLN A 54 -6.82 16.56 -11.23
N LYS A 55 -7.75 15.76 -11.77
CA LYS A 55 -8.07 14.42 -11.24
C LYS A 55 -8.17 13.36 -12.33
N PHE A 56 -7.63 13.63 -13.52
CA PHE A 56 -7.68 12.69 -14.63
C PHE A 56 -6.33 12.59 -15.34
N GLY A 57 -5.93 11.36 -15.65
CA GLY A 57 -4.75 11.09 -16.45
C GLY A 57 -4.93 9.86 -17.33
N GLN A 58 -4.07 9.73 -18.32
CA GLN A 58 -4.20 8.74 -19.38
C GLN A 58 -2.83 8.20 -19.84
N TRP A 59 -2.84 7.01 -20.44
CA TRP A 59 -1.68 6.45 -21.14
C TRP A 59 -2.16 5.64 -22.35
N ALA A 60 -1.29 5.52 -23.36
CA ALA A 60 -1.55 4.69 -24.53
C ALA A 60 -0.88 3.32 -24.37
N ASP A 61 -1.64 2.26 -24.64
CA ASP A 61 -1.13 0.90 -24.83
C ASP A 61 -1.17 0.56 -26.33
N SER A 62 -0.02 0.70 -27.00
CA SER A 62 0.12 0.39 -28.42
C SER A 62 -0.14 -1.09 -28.72
N ARG A 63 0.14 -2.00 -27.79
CA ARG A 63 -0.07 -3.44 -27.97
C ARG A 63 -1.56 -3.78 -27.96
N ALA A 64 -2.32 -3.16 -27.05
CA ALA A 64 -3.78 -3.30 -27.00
C ALA A 64 -4.51 -2.34 -27.97
N ASN A 65 -3.77 -1.50 -28.70
CA ASN A 65 -4.31 -0.42 -29.55
C ASN A 65 -5.40 0.40 -28.84
N THR A 66 -5.16 0.72 -27.56
CA THR A 66 -6.16 1.33 -26.67
C THR A 66 -5.51 2.43 -25.85
N VAL A 67 -6.24 3.52 -25.61
CA VAL A 67 -5.83 4.57 -24.66
C VAL A 67 -6.68 4.42 -23.41
N TYR A 68 -6.02 4.18 -22.27
CA TYR A 68 -6.67 4.09 -20.97
C TYR A 68 -6.69 5.47 -20.30
N GLY A 69 -7.80 5.77 -19.62
CA GLY A 69 -7.97 6.98 -18.82
C GLY A 69 -8.50 6.63 -17.44
N LEU A 70 -7.95 7.27 -16.42
CA LEU A 70 -8.35 7.07 -15.02
C LEU A 70 -8.76 8.41 -14.41
N GLY A 71 -9.96 8.43 -13.84
CA GLY A 71 -10.44 9.50 -12.98
C GLY A 71 -10.26 9.12 -11.50
N PHE A 72 -9.70 10.02 -10.71
CA PHE A 72 -9.40 9.83 -9.30
C PHE A 72 -10.35 10.65 -8.41
N ALA A 73 -10.56 10.20 -7.16
CA ALA A 73 -11.41 10.93 -6.22
C ALA A 73 -10.75 12.25 -5.80
N THR A 74 -9.43 12.22 -5.59
CA THR A 74 -8.61 13.37 -5.19
C THR A 74 -7.42 13.59 -6.13
N GLU A 75 -6.90 14.83 -6.17
CA GLU A 75 -5.69 15.17 -6.92
C GLU A 75 -4.46 14.40 -6.40
N GLN A 76 -4.39 14.18 -5.09
CA GLN A 76 -3.31 13.43 -4.45
C GLN A 76 -3.22 12.00 -4.99
N GLN A 77 -4.36 11.31 -5.19
CA GLN A 77 -4.38 9.96 -5.77
C GLN A 77 -3.86 9.94 -7.21
N LEU A 78 -4.19 10.96 -8.02
CA LEU A 78 -3.63 11.11 -9.37
C LEU A 78 -2.10 11.27 -9.32
N HIS A 79 -1.60 12.06 -8.36
CA HIS A 79 -0.16 12.27 -8.19
C HIS A 79 0.55 10.97 -7.80
N GLN A 80 0.04 10.27 -6.78
CA GLN A 80 0.57 8.96 -6.35
C GLN A 80 0.60 7.93 -7.48
N PHE A 81 -0.47 7.84 -8.27
CA PHE A 81 -0.52 6.93 -9.41
C PHE A 81 0.53 7.31 -10.47
N SER A 82 0.69 8.60 -10.76
CA SER A 82 1.68 9.10 -11.71
C SER A 82 3.11 8.77 -11.29
N ASP A 83 3.44 8.93 -10.01
CA ASP A 83 4.76 8.62 -9.48
C ASP A 83 5.02 7.12 -9.53
N LYS A 84 4.03 6.31 -9.12
CA LYS A 84 4.14 4.85 -9.20
C LYS A 84 4.27 4.36 -10.62
N PHE A 85 3.59 4.99 -11.59
CA PHE A 85 3.74 4.68 -13.00
C PHE A 85 5.18 4.92 -13.47
N LYS A 86 5.81 6.02 -13.05
CA LYS A 86 7.21 6.32 -13.38
C LYS A 86 8.16 5.28 -12.77
N GLU A 87 7.97 4.96 -11.50
CA GLU A 87 8.77 3.94 -10.80
C GLU A 87 8.66 2.56 -11.49
N VAL A 88 7.44 2.13 -11.82
CA VAL A 88 7.21 0.84 -12.48
C VAL A 88 7.75 0.84 -13.91
N LYS A 89 7.71 1.97 -14.61
CA LYS A 89 8.33 2.11 -15.94
C LYS A 89 9.85 1.95 -15.87
N ASP A 90 10.48 2.56 -14.87
CA ASP A 90 11.92 2.45 -14.66
C ASP A 90 12.30 1.01 -14.25
N ALA A 91 11.50 0.37 -13.39
CA ALA A 91 11.66 -1.04 -13.03
C ALA A 91 11.48 -1.99 -14.24
N ALA A 92 10.53 -1.68 -15.15
CA ALA A 92 10.34 -2.43 -16.39
C ALA A 92 11.52 -2.30 -17.36
N ARG A 93 12.23 -1.15 -17.37
CA ARG A 93 13.48 -1.00 -18.13
C ARG A 93 14.56 -1.92 -17.57
N LEU A 94 14.78 -1.86 -16.26
CA LEU A 94 15.78 -2.70 -15.58
C LEU A 94 15.50 -4.20 -15.74
N ALA A 95 14.24 -4.61 -15.68
CA ALA A 95 13.85 -6.01 -15.87
C ALA A 95 14.21 -6.52 -17.27
N ARG A 96 14.08 -5.69 -18.32
CA ARG A 96 14.45 -6.05 -19.70
C ARG A 96 15.97 -6.12 -19.89
N GLU A 97 16.71 -5.17 -19.33
CA GLU A 97 18.18 -5.17 -19.35
C GLU A 97 18.74 -6.44 -18.70
N LYS A 98 18.24 -6.82 -17.50
CA LYS A 98 18.62 -8.07 -16.82
C LYS A 98 18.33 -9.34 -17.64
N SER A 99 17.24 -9.35 -18.41
CA SER A 99 16.92 -10.47 -19.28
C SER A 99 17.85 -10.56 -20.49
N GLN A 100 18.22 -9.41 -21.06
CA GLN A 100 19.12 -9.33 -22.22
C GLN A 100 20.57 -9.68 -21.86
N ASP A 101 21.06 -9.24 -20.70
CA ASP A 101 22.39 -9.61 -20.20
C ASP A 101 22.51 -11.12 -19.94
N LYS A 102 21.44 -11.76 -19.43
CA LYS A 102 21.37 -13.22 -19.28
C LYS A 102 21.45 -13.96 -20.62
N GLU A 103 20.88 -13.40 -21.68
CA GLU A 103 20.87 -13.99 -23.02
C GLU A 103 22.22 -13.83 -23.73
N LEU A 104 22.88 -12.68 -23.58
CA LEU A 104 24.24 -12.43 -24.08
C LEU A 104 25.29 -13.28 -23.34
N ALA A 105 25.17 -13.47 -22.03
CA ALA A 105 26.06 -14.35 -21.26
C ALA A 105 25.95 -15.83 -21.70
N ASN A 106 24.73 -16.30 -22.01
CA ASN A 106 24.50 -17.67 -22.49
C ASN A 106 25.03 -17.89 -23.92
N THR A 107 25.02 -16.83 -24.75
CA THR A 107 25.58 -16.90 -26.12
C THR A 107 27.11 -16.89 -26.08
N ALA A 108 27.73 -16.12 -25.19
CA ALA A 108 29.18 -16.10 -24.99
C ALA A 108 29.74 -17.45 -24.48
N LEU A 109 28.99 -18.17 -23.63
CA LEU A 109 29.35 -19.51 -23.15
C LEU A 109 29.30 -20.59 -24.25
N THR A 110 28.59 -20.35 -25.36
CA THR A 110 28.52 -21.31 -26.48
C THR A 110 29.72 -21.19 -27.44
N ILE A 111 30.39 -20.03 -27.47
CA ILE A 111 31.61 -19.83 -28.30
C ILE A 111 32.88 -20.28 -27.54
N ALA A 112 32.81 -20.40 -26.21
CA ALA A 112 33.95 -20.77 -25.36
C ALA A 112 34.11 -22.29 -25.11
N ALA A 113 33.64 -23.15 -26.00
CA ALA A 113 34.04 -24.57 -26.02
C ALA A 113 35.30 -24.72 -26.89
N PRO A 114 36.37 -25.40 -26.40
CA PRO A 114 37.71 -25.26 -26.96
C PRO A 114 37.82 -26.00 -28.29
N GLN A 115 38.06 -25.25 -29.36
CA GLN A 115 38.87 -25.76 -30.46
C GLN A 115 40.25 -25.12 -30.37
N ASP A 116 41.19 -26.03 -30.19
CA ASP A 116 42.63 -25.97 -30.33
C ASP A 116 43.13 -24.99 -31.40
N LEU A 117 44.39 -24.58 -31.27
CA LEU A 117 45.24 -23.77 -32.19
C LEU A 117 45.51 -22.30 -31.79
N SER A 118 46.60 -22.14 -31.04
CA SER A 118 47.82 -21.35 -31.33
C SER A 118 47.76 -20.06 -32.16
N ASP A 119 48.64 -19.13 -31.74
CA ASP A 119 49.22 -17.98 -32.49
C ASP A 119 48.39 -16.68 -32.51
N GLU A 120 48.90 -15.46 -32.33
CA GLU A 120 50.20 -14.90 -31.96
C GLU A 120 49.93 -13.39 -31.73
N LEU A 121 50.56 -12.78 -30.73
CA LEU A 121 50.59 -11.32 -30.52
C LEU A 121 51.39 -10.65 -31.63
N GLN A 122 50.81 -9.75 -32.44
CA GLN A 122 51.61 -8.80 -33.24
C GLN A 122 50.95 -7.42 -33.36
N SER A 123 51.54 -6.43 -32.67
CA SER A 123 51.47 -5.01 -33.04
C SER A 123 52.35 -4.75 -34.27
N PRO A 124 52.02 -3.80 -35.17
CA PRO A 124 52.84 -3.55 -36.35
C PRO A 124 54.08 -2.69 -36.03
N PRO A 125 55.28 -3.03 -36.55
CA PRO A 125 56.48 -2.23 -36.35
C PRO A 125 56.58 -1.10 -37.37
N VAL A 126 56.95 0.09 -36.89
CA VAL A 126 57.41 1.22 -37.72
C VAL A 126 58.90 1.07 -38.01
N MET A 127 59.25 0.98 -39.29
CA MET A 127 60.65 1.01 -39.74
C MET A 127 60.97 2.38 -40.33
N CYS A 128 61.94 3.06 -39.72
CA CYS A 128 62.59 4.26 -40.26
C CYS A 128 63.62 3.87 -41.34
N VAL A 129 63.68 4.62 -42.44
CA VAL A 129 64.75 4.54 -43.45
C VAL A 129 65.49 5.88 -43.47
N ASN A 130 66.81 5.83 -43.32
CA ASN A 130 67.71 6.97 -43.47
C ASN A 130 68.24 7.08 -44.92
N GLY A 131 68.52 8.31 -45.37
CA GLY A 131 69.31 8.63 -46.57
C GLY A 131 69.64 10.15 -46.64
N PRO A 132 70.74 10.56 -47.31
CA PRO A 132 71.88 11.22 -46.65
C PRO A 132 72.04 12.74 -46.91
N GLU A 133 73.01 13.31 -46.19
CA GLU A 133 73.37 14.74 -46.12
C GLU A 133 73.63 15.41 -47.47
N ASP A 134 73.08 16.62 -47.67
CA ASP A 134 73.67 17.60 -48.57
C ASP A 134 73.40 19.03 -48.11
N LYS A 135 74.43 19.86 -48.19
CA LYS A 135 74.47 21.26 -47.77
C LYS A 135 73.56 22.12 -48.64
N LEU A 136 72.35 22.43 -48.17
CA LEU A 136 71.49 23.42 -48.83
C LEU A 136 70.84 24.35 -47.81
N PHE A 137 70.90 25.64 -48.12
CA PHE A 137 70.25 26.76 -47.44
C PHE A 137 68.89 26.35 -46.85
N ARG A 138 68.78 26.33 -45.51
CA ARG A 138 67.49 26.12 -44.85
C ARG A 138 66.58 27.32 -45.16
N SER A 139 65.61 27.14 -46.05
CA SER A 139 64.57 28.14 -46.29
C SER A 139 63.75 28.38 -45.02
N GLN A 140 63.42 29.64 -44.72
CA GLN A 140 62.54 30.04 -43.59
C GLN A 140 61.21 29.26 -43.52
N SER A 141 60.74 28.72 -44.65
CA SER A 141 59.52 27.91 -44.72
C SER A 141 59.66 26.51 -44.06
N ALA A 142 60.87 25.93 -44.03
CA ALA A 142 61.15 24.67 -43.34
C ALA A 142 61.24 24.84 -41.81
N ASP A 143 61.67 26.00 -41.33
CA ASP A 143 61.66 26.33 -39.89
C ASP A 143 60.24 26.60 -39.36
N ILE A 144 59.37 27.23 -40.16
CA ILE A 144 57.97 27.47 -39.80
C ILE A 144 57.19 26.15 -39.66
N THR A 145 57.40 25.22 -40.61
CA THR A 145 56.76 23.90 -40.56
C THR A 145 57.28 23.06 -39.39
N LEU A 146 58.59 23.02 -39.17
CA LEU A 146 59.18 22.32 -38.01
C LEU A 146 58.78 22.93 -36.66
N SER A 147 58.63 24.27 -36.58
CA SER A 147 58.14 24.94 -35.38
C SER A 147 56.67 24.60 -35.10
N SER A 148 55.82 24.58 -36.12
CA SER A 148 54.41 24.18 -35.97
C SER A 148 54.24 22.71 -35.58
N GLU A 149 55.10 21.83 -36.10
CA GLU A 149 55.11 20.40 -35.74
C GLU A 149 55.60 20.20 -34.30
N LYS A 150 56.64 20.94 -33.88
CA LYS A 150 57.11 20.96 -32.49
C LYS A 150 56.04 21.47 -31.52
N GLU A 151 55.28 22.49 -31.89
CA GLU A 151 54.14 22.97 -31.08
C GLU A 151 53.01 21.95 -31.02
N ARG A 152 52.70 21.25 -32.13
CA ARG A 152 51.72 20.15 -32.15
C ARG A 152 52.15 19.00 -31.23
N ILE A 153 53.39 18.54 -31.31
CA ILE A 153 53.90 17.45 -30.48
C ILE A 153 53.90 17.87 -29.00
N LYS A 154 54.31 19.11 -28.68
CA LYS A 154 54.27 19.63 -27.31
C LYS A 154 52.84 19.70 -26.76
N LYS A 155 51.87 20.08 -27.61
CA LYS A 155 50.45 20.09 -27.25
C LYS A 155 49.92 18.68 -27.02
N MET A 156 50.25 17.72 -27.88
CA MET A 156 49.86 16.31 -27.70
C MET A 156 50.45 15.70 -26.42
N LEU A 157 51.71 15.98 -26.08
CA LEU A 157 52.33 15.49 -24.85
C LEU A 157 51.68 16.11 -23.60
N SER A 158 51.29 17.39 -23.66
CA SER A 158 50.57 18.06 -22.57
C SER A 158 49.14 17.56 -22.41
N GLU A 159 48.45 17.25 -23.51
CA GLU A 159 47.09 16.71 -23.51
C GLU A 159 47.04 15.23 -23.10
N GLY A 160 48.07 14.44 -23.44
CA GLY A 160 48.22 13.05 -23.01
C GLY A 160 48.28 12.88 -21.49
N SER A 161 49.01 13.77 -20.81
CA SER A 161 49.11 13.79 -19.34
C SER A 161 47.78 14.16 -18.65
N ILE A 162 46.95 14.99 -19.27
CA ILE A 162 45.61 15.33 -18.75
C ILE A 162 44.65 14.13 -18.91
N CYS A 163 44.76 13.39 -20.01
CA CYS A 163 43.99 12.17 -20.23
C CYS A 163 44.37 11.07 -19.23
N GLU A 164 45.65 10.89 -18.96
CA GLU A 164 46.18 9.95 -17.96
C GLU A 164 45.68 10.28 -16.55
N MET A 165 45.76 11.56 -16.13
CA MET A 165 45.26 12.00 -14.82
C MET A 165 43.73 11.82 -14.67
N ASN A 166 42.96 12.00 -15.75
CA ASN A 166 41.53 11.77 -15.74
C ASN A 166 41.18 10.28 -15.60
N LEU A 167 41.92 9.39 -16.26
CA LEU A 167 41.75 7.95 -16.14
C LEU A 167 42.15 7.44 -14.75
N GLU A 168 43.22 7.96 -14.17
CA GLU A 168 43.61 7.63 -12.79
C GLU A 168 42.54 8.05 -11.77
N ALA A 169 41.95 9.24 -11.93
CA ALA A 169 40.86 9.71 -11.07
C ALA A 169 39.58 8.86 -11.21
N GLU A 170 39.26 8.45 -12.44
CA GLU A 170 38.13 7.55 -12.71
C GLU A 170 38.37 6.16 -12.11
N LEU A 171 39.58 5.62 -12.23
CA LEU A 171 39.96 4.35 -11.64
C LEU A 171 39.83 4.39 -10.10
N PHE A 172 40.28 5.47 -9.46
CA PHE A 172 40.10 5.63 -8.02
C PHE A 172 38.62 5.70 -7.60
N THR A 173 37.81 6.44 -8.38
CA THR A 173 36.36 6.55 -8.13
C THR A 173 35.65 5.21 -8.30
N LEU A 174 36.04 4.43 -9.31
CA LEU A 174 35.52 3.08 -9.54
C LEU A 174 35.95 2.12 -8.42
N GLN A 175 37.18 2.22 -7.92
CA GLN A 175 37.65 1.43 -6.77
C GLN A 175 36.88 1.74 -5.49
N ASP A 176 36.63 3.02 -5.19
CA ASP A 176 35.79 3.45 -4.07
C ASP A 176 34.34 2.95 -4.22
N SER A 177 33.78 3.08 -5.41
CA SER A 177 32.44 2.55 -5.72
C SER A 177 32.36 1.04 -5.53
N ASN A 178 33.36 0.29 -6.01
CA ASN A 178 33.43 -1.16 -5.85
C ASN A 178 33.52 -1.55 -4.37
N THR A 179 34.33 -0.84 -3.59
CA THR A 179 34.43 -1.06 -2.13
C THR A 179 33.07 -0.88 -1.44
N LYS A 180 32.32 0.15 -1.81
CA LYS A 180 30.96 0.40 -1.29
C LYS A 180 29.97 -0.69 -1.71
N LEU A 181 30.05 -1.17 -2.95
CA LEU A 181 29.21 -2.27 -3.45
C LEU A 181 29.50 -3.58 -2.71
N VAL A 182 30.77 -3.89 -2.44
CA VAL A 182 31.16 -5.06 -1.65
C VAL A 182 30.63 -4.96 -0.22
N ALA A 183 30.73 -3.79 0.41
CA ALA A 183 30.17 -3.57 1.74
C ALA A 183 28.65 -3.75 1.77
N ALA A 184 27.93 -3.16 0.79
CA ALA A 184 26.48 -3.30 0.67
C ALA A 184 26.05 -4.74 0.39
N LEU A 185 26.84 -5.51 -0.38
CA LEU A 185 26.60 -6.93 -0.62
C LEU A 185 26.76 -7.75 0.66
N HIS A 186 27.80 -7.49 1.45
CA HIS A 186 27.99 -8.13 2.74
C HIS A 186 26.84 -7.81 3.71
N GLU A 187 26.38 -6.56 3.75
CA GLU A 187 25.22 -6.14 4.56
C GLU A 187 23.93 -6.82 4.09
N ALA A 188 23.68 -6.87 2.78
CA ALA A 188 22.53 -7.57 2.22
C ALA A 188 22.54 -9.06 2.57
N ASN A 189 23.70 -9.72 2.52
CA ASN A 189 23.85 -11.12 2.93
C ASN A 189 23.56 -11.30 4.43
N ALA A 190 24.07 -10.41 5.29
CA ALA A 190 23.78 -10.44 6.73
C ALA A 190 22.27 -10.27 7.00
N ASN A 191 21.61 -9.37 6.27
CA ASN A 191 20.17 -9.17 6.37
C ASN A 191 19.40 -10.43 5.96
N VAL A 192 19.77 -11.09 4.85
CA VAL A 192 19.16 -12.36 4.43
C VAL A 192 19.26 -13.42 5.53
N GLU A 193 20.41 -13.55 6.18
CA GLU A 193 20.59 -14.50 7.29
C GLU A 193 19.75 -14.13 8.52
N GLN A 194 19.58 -12.84 8.81
CA GLN A 194 18.68 -12.38 9.86
C GLN A 194 17.21 -12.70 9.54
N TRP A 195 16.75 -12.44 8.31
CA TRP A 195 15.39 -12.77 7.88
C TRP A 195 15.12 -14.27 7.92
N LYS A 196 16.11 -15.10 7.55
CA LYS A 196 16.01 -16.57 7.70
C LYS A 196 15.82 -16.97 9.16
N LYS A 197 16.57 -16.39 10.10
CA LYS A 197 16.40 -16.65 11.54
C LYS A 197 15.01 -16.24 12.03
N GLN A 198 14.51 -15.08 11.61
CA GLN A 198 13.16 -14.64 11.97
C GLN A 198 12.09 -15.56 11.39
N LEU A 199 12.24 -16.00 10.14
CA LEU A 199 11.33 -16.96 9.52
C LEU A 199 11.29 -18.28 10.30
N ALA A 200 12.45 -18.81 10.70
CA ALA A 200 12.53 -20.02 11.52
C ALA A 200 11.85 -19.83 12.89
N ALA A 201 11.99 -18.67 13.53
CA ALA A 201 11.31 -18.35 14.78
C ALA A 201 9.78 -18.34 14.62
N TYR A 202 9.26 -17.68 13.57
CA TYR A 202 7.82 -17.67 13.29
C TYR A 202 7.28 -19.05 12.92
N GLN A 203 8.05 -19.86 12.19
CA GLN A 203 7.69 -21.25 11.91
C GLN A 203 7.60 -22.07 13.19
N GLY A 204 8.57 -21.94 14.11
CA GLY A 204 8.54 -22.59 15.41
C GLY A 204 7.34 -22.14 16.27
N GLU A 205 7.02 -20.85 16.26
CA GLU A 205 5.82 -20.36 16.97
C GLU A 205 4.53 -20.87 16.35
N THR A 206 4.44 -20.93 15.01
CA THR A 206 3.28 -21.49 14.32
C THR A 206 3.09 -22.95 14.69
N GLU A 207 4.17 -23.73 14.76
CA GLU A 207 4.09 -25.14 15.13
C GLU A 207 3.70 -25.32 16.60
N ARG A 208 4.29 -24.53 17.51
CA ARG A 208 3.87 -24.48 18.92
C ARG A 208 2.38 -24.15 19.07
N LEU A 209 1.87 -23.20 18.28
CA LEU A 209 0.44 -22.85 18.30
C LEU A 209 -0.42 -23.98 17.72
N ARG A 210 0.04 -24.69 16.69
CA ARG A 210 -0.65 -25.90 16.19
C ARG A 210 -0.68 -27.00 17.23
N GLU A 211 0.42 -27.26 17.92
CA GLU A 211 0.47 -28.21 19.03
C GLU A 211 -0.52 -27.82 20.13
N GLN A 212 -0.56 -26.54 20.53
CA GLN A 212 -1.57 -26.04 21.48
C GLN A 212 -3.01 -26.20 20.97
N LEU A 213 -3.26 -26.02 19.67
CA LEU A 213 -4.57 -26.25 19.05
C LEU A 213 -4.95 -27.73 19.13
N VAL A 214 -4.01 -28.63 18.82
CA VAL A 214 -4.23 -30.08 18.92
C VAL A 214 -4.44 -30.51 20.37
N GLU A 215 -3.68 -29.97 21.33
CA GLU A 215 -3.91 -30.19 22.76
C GLU A 215 -5.30 -29.70 23.18
N LEU A 216 -5.68 -28.48 22.77
CA LEU A 216 -7.01 -27.93 23.04
C LEU A 216 -8.14 -28.70 22.34
N GLU A 217 -7.91 -29.28 21.16
CA GLU A 217 -8.89 -30.15 20.48
C GLU A 217 -8.98 -31.52 21.15
N ALA A 218 -7.86 -32.07 21.61
CA ALA A 218 -7.81 -33.34 22.36
C ALA A 218 -8.50 -33.21 23.74
N HIS A 219 -8.36 -32.07 24.40
CA HIS A 219 -9.12 -31.73 25.61
C HIS A 219 -10.53 -31.18 25.28
N GLY A 220 -10.74 -30.68 24.06
CA GLY A 220 -11.99 -30.09 23.55
C GLY A 220 -13.07 -31.09 23.16
N GLY A 221 -12.80 -32.40 23.31
CA GLY A 221 -13.83 -33.43 23.41
C GLY A 221 -14.56 -33.44 24.76
N GLN A 222 -13.99 -32.79 25.78
CA GLN A 222 -14.72 -32.38 26.98
C GLN A 222 -15.03 -30.90 26.82
N GLY A 223 -16.29 -30.59 26.50
CA GLY A 223 -16.83 -29.26 26.80
C GLY A 223 -16.65 -28.93 28.30
N PRO A 224 -17.07 -27.74 28.77
CA PRO A 224 -17.12 -27.50 30.21
C PRO A 224 -17.79 -28.73 30.85
N SER A 225 -17.09 -29.35 31.82
CA SER A 225 -17.50 -30.61 32.48
C SER A 225 -19.01 -30.66 32.54
N ASP A 226 -19.68 -31.75 32.14
CA ASP A 226 -21.16 -31.77 32.11
C ASP A 226 -21.77 -31.25 33.42
N LEU A 227 -21.07 -31.44 34.54
CA LEU A 227 -21.34 -30.81 35.85
C LEU A 227 -21.40 -29.26 35.83
N LEU A 228 -20.42 -28.58 35.22
CA LEU A 228 -20.40 -27.11 35.06
C LEU A 228 -21.50 -26.60 34.12
N LYS A 229 -21.87 -27.38 33.09
CA LYS A 229 -23.01 -27.06 32.23
C LYS A 229 -24.33 -27.22 32.97
N ASP A 230 -24.48 -28.29 33.75
CA ASP A 230 -25.66 -28.54 34.56
C ASP A 230 -25.80 -27.46 35.65
N GLU A 231 -24.71 -27.07 36.32
CA GLU A 231 -24.70 -25.97 37.29
C GLU A 231 -25.08 -24.62 36.67
N LEU A 232 -24.55 -24.31 35.47
CA LEU A 232 -24.88 -23.07 34.78
C LEU A 232 -26.34 -23.06 34.30
N THR A 233 -26.85 -24.21 33.86
CA THR A 233 -28.25 -24.38 33.43
C THR A 233 -29.19 -24.25 34.62
N GLN A 234 -28.86 -24.87 35.75
CA GLN A 234 -29.60 -24.74 37.00
C GLN A 234 -29.60 -23.28 37.50
N SER A 235 -28.46 -22.60 37.46
CA SER A 235 -28.37 -21.19 37.85
C SER A 235 -29.20 -20.27 36.93
N LEU A 236 -29.27 -20.57 35.63
CA LEU A 236 -30.13 -19.85 34.70
C LEU A 236 -31.62 -20.06 35.01
N GLU A 237 -32.04 -21.31 35.28
CA GLU A 237 -33.43 -21.62 35.65
C GLU A 237 -33.84 -20.93 36.95
N GLU A 238 -32.96 -20.88 37.95
CA GLU A 238 -33.20 -20.18 39.22
C GLU A 238 -33.35 -18.66 39.03
N LEU A 239 -32.49 -18.06 38.20
CA LEU A 239 -32.57 -16.63 37.85
C LEU A 239 -33.86 -16.31 37.07
N GLU A 240 -34.27 -17.18 36.15
CA GLU A 240 -35.51 -17.01 35.39
C GLU A 240 -36.75 -17.12 36.30
N ALA A 241 -36.76 -18.07 37.23
CA ALA A 241 -37.82 -18.20 38.22
C ALA A 241 -37.90 -16.97 39.15
N LEU A 242 -36.76 -16.45 39.58
CA LEU A 242 -36.69 -15.24 40.41
C LEU A 242 -37.20 -14.01 39.64
N LEU A 243 -36.82 -13.88 38.37
CA LEU A 243 -37.25 -12.78 37.52
C LEU A 243 -38.77 -12.81 37.30
N LYS A 244 -39.33 -13.99 37.05
CA LYS A 244 -40.79 -14.20 36.96
C LYS A 244 -41.52 -13.83 38.25
N ALA A 245 -40.99 -14.25 39.41
CA ALA A 245 -41.57 -13.89 40.70
C ALA A 245 -41.53 -12.37 40.95
N LYS A 246 -40.45 -11.69 40.51
CA LYS A 246 -40.34 -10.24 40.58
C LYS A 246 -41.32 -9.53 39.66
N ASP A 247 -41.54 -10.04 38.45
CA ASP A 247 -42.54 -9.50 37.53
C ASP A 247 -43.96 -9.64 38.09
N GLU A 248 -44.29 -10.77 38.71
CA GLU A 248 -45.56 -10.99 39.41
C GLU A 248 -45.73 -10.02 40.59
N GLU A 249 -44.68 -9.79 41.38
CA GLU A 249 -44.67 -8.81 42.47
C GLU A 249 -44.93 -7.38 41.96
N ILE A 250 -44.26 -6.99 40.87
CA ILE A 250 -44.48 -5.68 40.22
C ILE A 250 -45.93 -5.55 39.77
N HIS A 251 -46.50 -6.59 39.15
CA HIS A 251 -47.89 -6.58 38.70
C HIS A 251 -48.87 -6.40 39.88
N ILE A 252 -48.64 -7.09 41.00
CA ILE A 252 -49.46 -6.94 42.21
C ILE A 252 -49.35 -5.52 42.77
N LEU A 253 -48.13 -4.98 42.85
CA LEU A 253 -47.90 -3.62 43.34
C LEU A 253 -48.56 -2.58 42.44
N GLN A 254 -48.56 -2.78 41.12
CA GLN A 254 -49.27 -1.91 40.18
C GLN A 254 -50.79 -1.94 40.40
N SER A 255 -51.39 -3.12 40.62
CA SER A 255 -52.81 -3.25 40.97
C SER A 255 -53.13 -2.50 42.26
N LYS A 256 -52.37 -2.74 43.32
CA LYS A 256 -52.56 -2.07 44.61
C LYS A 256 -52.40 -0.56 44.50
N LYS A 257 -51.48 -0.08 43.67
CA LYS A 257 -51.30 1.35 43.41
C LYS A 257 -52.55 1.95 42.74
N ALA A 258 -53.15 1.24 41.78
CA ALA A 258 -54.40 1.68 41.16
C ALA A 258 -55.55 1.73 42.17
N GLU A 259 -55.70 0.69 43.00
CA GLU A 259 -56.70 0.64 44.09
C GLU A 259 -56.52 1.79 45.08
N TYR A 260 -55.27 2.11 45.45
CA TYR A 260 -54.98 3.24 46.33
C TYR A 260 -55.37 4.59 45.70
N HIS A 261 -55.11 4.78 44.41
CA HIS A 261 -55.53 6.00 43.70
C HIS A 261 -57.05 6.14 43.61
N GLU A 262 -57.77 5.03 43.43
CA GLU A 262 -59.24 5.02 43.47
C GLU A 262 -59.76 5.41 44.86
N MET A 263 -59.21 4.82 45.92
CA MET A 263 -59.57 5.16 47.29
C MET A 263 -59.25 6.63 47.65
N GLU A 264 -58.14 7.16 47.15
CA GLU A 264 -57.78 8.57 47.32
C GLU A 264 -58.76 9.50 46.60
N HIS A 265 -59.16 9.16 45.38
CA HIS A 265 -60.20 9.88 44.64
C HIS A 265 -61.54 9.90 45.40
N ASP A 266 -61.99 8.74 45.89
CA ASP A 266 -63.24 8.62 46.65
C ASP A 266 -63.19 9.43 47.96
N ARG A 267 -62.05 9.43 48.65
CA ARG A 267 -61.82 10.26 49.84
C ARG A 267 -61.95 11.75 49.51
N ASP A 268 -61.33 12.19 48.42
CA ASP A 268 -61.35 13.59 48.00
C ASP A 268 -62.77 14.01 47.57
N GLU A 269 -63.51 13.12 46.89
CA GLU A 269 -64.92 13.34 46.55
C GLU A 269 -65.79 13.44 47.82
N ALA A 270 -65.60 12.54 48.79
CA ALA A 270 -66.30 12.59 50.07
C ALA A 270 -66.00 13.89 50.84
N MET A 271 -64.73 14.32 50.87
CA MET A 271 -64.36 15.61 51.45
C MET A 271 -65.02 16.78 50.73
N HIS A 272 -65.10 16.75 49.40
CA HIS A 272 -65.79 17.78 48.63
C HIS A 272 -67.29 17.84 48.98
N ARG A 273 -67.96 16.68 49.02
CA ARG A 273 -69.38 16.57 49.42
C ARG A 273 -69.63 17.12 50.82
N LEU A 274 -68.75 16.83 51.79
CA LEU A 274 -68.85 17.39 53.14
C LEU A 274 -68.71 18.91 53.15
N ARG A 275 -67.73 19.49 52.42
CA ARG A 275 -67.59 20.96 52.34
C ARG A 275 -68.82 21.64 51.75
N VAL A 276 -69.40 21.06 50.69
CA VAL A 276 -70.64 21.55 50.08
C VAL A 276 -71.81 21.45 51.07
N GLY A 277 -71.94 20.32 51.77
CA GLY A 277 -72.96 20.11 52.79
C GLY A 277 -72.89 21.12 53.94
N VAL A 278 -71.69 21.38 54.48
CA VAL A 278 -71.47 22.39 55.52
C VAL A 278 -71.85 23.79 55.02
N SER A 279 -71.47 24.15 53.79
CA SER A 279 -71.83 25.43 53.18
C SER A 279 -73.35 25.60 52.98
N LEU A 280 -74.04 24.54 52.55
CA LEU A 280 -75.50 24.53 52.43
C LEU A 280 -76.18 24.65 53.79
N SER A 281 -75.69 23.95 54.80
CA SER A 281 -76.22 24.02 56.17
C SER A 281 -76.07 25.42 56.76
N GLN A 282 -74.93 26.09 56.55
CA GLN A 282 -74.71 27.48 56.97
C GLN A 282 -75.71 28.43 56.28
N ARG A 283 -75.90 28.29 54.96
CA ARG A 283 -76.88 29.10 54.22
C ARG A 283 -78.30 28.88 54.72
N CYS A 284 -78.69 27.62 54.96
CA CYS A 284 -80.00 27.28 55.49
C CYS A 284 -80.23 27.91 56.88
N GLY A 285 -79.23 27.82 57.78
CA GLY A 285 -79.31 28.44 59.11
C GLY A 285 -79.49 29.96 59.07
N VAL A 286 -78.80 30.64 58.14
CA VAL A 286 -79.00 32.09 57.93
C VAL A 286 -80.41 32.39 57.42
N LEU A 287 -80.93 31.59 56.49
CA LEU A 287 -82.31 31.72 56.00
C LEU A 287 -83.34 31.51 57.12
N THR A 288 -83.17 30.51 57.98
CA THR A 288 -84.05 30.28 59.13
C THR A 288 -84.04 31.47 60.09
N GLN A 289 -82.86 32.01 60.44
CA GLN A 289 -82.75 33.22 61.27
C GLN A 289 -83.47 34.43 60.66
N ILE A 290 -83.36 34.61 59.32
CA ILE A 290 -84.07 35.69 58.61
C ILE A 290 -85.58 35.48 58.66
N MET A 291 -86.06 34.24 58.51
CA MET A 291 -87.49 33.93 58.55
C MET A 291 -88.07 34.12 59.95
N ASP A 292 -87.37 33.67 61.00
CA ASP A 292 -87.80 33.85 62.39
C ASP A 292 -87.90 35.35 62.75
N ALA A 293 -86.96 36.18 62.28
CA ALA A 293 -86.99 37.62 62.48
C ALA A 293 -88.13 38.36 61.74
N PHE A 294 -88.81 37.71 60.80
CA PHE A 294 -89.95 38.28 60.06
C PHE A 294 -91.30 37.92 60.70
N VAL A 295 -91.32 36.96 61.64
CA VAL A 295 -92.53 36.45 62.30
C VAL A 295 -92.75 37.11 63.68
N GLU A 296 -91.73 37.72 64.28
CA GLU A 296 -91.83 38.62 65.44
C GLU A 296 -92.22 40.06 65.06
#